data_AF-A0A938C2D6-F1
#
_entry.id   AF-A0A938C2D6-F1
#
_cell.length_a   1.000
_cell.length_b   1.000
_cell.length_c   1.000
_cell.angle_alpha   90.00
_cell.angle_beta   90.00
_cell.angle_gamma   90.00
#
_symmetry.space_group_name_H-M   'P 1'
#
loop_
_entity.id
_entity.type
_entity.pdbx_description
1 polymer ?
#
loop_
_entity_poly.entity_id
_entity_poly.type
_entity_poly.pdbx_seq_one_letter_code
_entity_poly.pdbx_strand_id
1 'polypeptide(L)' 'MPRIEDREPRIDWSLTTWEGSRREQLRRWAALSLREIIVAQEEMQELSEQLAQGPDSKAGTSGTS' A
#
# COMPACT_ATOMS: atom_id res chain seq x y z
N MET A 1 21.41 22.20 24.68
CA MET A 1 21.75 21.07 23.78
C MET A 1 20.89 19.89 24.19
N PRO A 2 19.87 19.50 23.41
CA PRO A 2 19.06 18.32 23.72
C PRO A 2 19.91 17.05 23.56
N ARG A 3 19.70 16.04 24.41
CA ARG A 3 20.46 14.79 24.38
C ARG A 3 20.02 13.95 23.18
N ILE A 4 20.96 13.24 22.58
CA ILE A 4 20.74 12.41 21.38
C ILE A 4 19.70 11.31 21.63
N GLU A 5 19.50 10.92 22.90
CA GLU A 5 18.48 9.95 23.37
C GLU A 5 17.03 10.42 23.14
N ASP A 6 16.78 11.73 22.97
CA ASP A 6 15.43 12.28 22.77
C ASP A 6 14.90 12.12 21.33
N ARG A 7 15.67 11.47 20.44
CA ARG A 7 15.40 11.43 18.99
C ARG A 7 15.02 10.08 18.42
N GLU A 8 15.14 8.99 19.18
CA GLU A 8 14.75 7.68 18.64
C GLU A 8 13.24 7.46 18.81
N PRO A 9 12.48 7.30 17.71
CA PRO A 9 11.07 7.00 17.81
C PRO A 9 10.93 5.66 18.53
N ARG A 10 10.25 5.67 19.68
CA ARG A 10 9.94 4.46 20.44
C ARG A 10 9.23 3.46 19.52
N ILE A 11 9.84 2.30 19.31
CA ILE A 11 9.28 1.25 18.45
C ILE A 11 7.95 0.77 19.06
N ASP A 12 6.86 0.94 18.33
CA ASP A 12 5.55 0.42 18.70
C ASP A 12 5.41 -1.04 18.25
N TRP A 13 5.69 -1.95 19.18
CA TRP A 13 5.57 -3.39 18.96
C TRP A 13 4.14 -3.86 18.69
N SER A 14 3.10 -3.05 18.92
CA SER A 14 1.73 -3.46 18.57
C SER A 14 1.53 -3.64 17.06
N LEU A 15 2.29 -2.90 16.24
CA LEU A 15 2.22 -2.95 14.78
C LEU A 15 2.73 -4.25 14.16
N THR A 16 3.46 -5.06 14.93
CA THR A 16 3.99 -6.36 14.46
C THR A 16 2.98 -7.49 14.61
N THR A 17 1.74 -7.18 15.02
CA THR A 17 0.61 -8.11 15.04
C THR A 17 -0.34 -7.80 13.90
N TRP A 18 -1.09 -8.79 13.43
CA TRP A 18 -2.13 -8.56 12.40
C TRP A 18 -3.16 -7.53 12.86
N GLU A 19 -3.69 -7.67 14.09
CA GLU A 19 -4.73 -6.77 14.59
C GLU A 19 -4.20 -5.34 14.78
N GLY A 20 -2.99 -5.19 15.32
CA GLY A 20 -2.37 -3.88 15.49
C GLY A 20 -2.06 -3.20 14.17
N SER A 21 -1.49 -3.92 13.20
CA SER A 21 -1.27 -3.40 11.84
C SER A 21 -2.59 -3.00 11.16
N ARG A 22 -3.62 -3.85 11.23
CA ARG A 22 -4.94 -3.55 10.67
C ARG A 22 -5.56 -2.30 11.28
N ARG A 23 -5.50 -2.16 12.61
CA ARG A 23 -6.04 -0.99 13.32
C ARG A 23 -5.31 0.29 12.95
N GLU A 24 -3.98 0.24 12.88
CA GLU A 24 -3.15 1.39 12.51
C GLU A 24 -3.38 1.79 11.05
N GLN A 25 -3.54 0.83 10.14
CA GLN A 25 -3.91 1.12 8.75
C GLN A 25 -5.24 1.88 8.70
N LEU A 26 -6.29 1.39 9.37
CA LEU A 26 -7.59 2.08 9.41
C LEU A 26 -7.47 3.50 9.99
N ARG A 27 -6.68 3.67 11.05
CA ARG A 27 -6.44 4.98 11.66
C ARG A 27 -5.77 5.94 10.68
N ARG A 28 -4.76 5.50 9.95
CA ARG A 28 -4.06 6.32 8.93
C ARG A 28 -4.98 6.65 7.76
N TRP A 29 -5.72 5.66 7.25
CA TRP A 29 -6.70 5.86 6.18
C TRP A 29 -7.77 6.88 6.55
N ALA A 30 -8.29 6.83 7.78
CA ALA A 30 -9.28 7.79 8.27
C ALA A 30 -8.73 9.22 8.42
N ALA A 31 -7.41 9.39 8.48
CA ALA A 31 -6.75 10.69 8.59
C ALA A 31 -6.42 11.32 7.23
N LEU A 32 -6.60 10.59 6.11
CA LEU A 32 -6.34 11.12 4.78
C LEU A 32 -7.40 12.14 4.36
N SER A 33 -6.95 13.16 3.63
CA SER A 33 -7.84 14.07 2.91
C SER A 33 -8.49 13.37 1.71
N LEU A 34 -9.61 13.93 1.23
CA LEU A 34 -10.27 13.43 0.02
C LEU A 34 -9.32 13.40 -1.18
N ARG A 35 -8.43 14.39 -1.32
CA ARG A 35 -7.44 14.43 -2.40
C ARG A 35 -6.49 13.24 -2.34
N GLU A 36 -5.94 12.95 -1.16
CA GLU A 36 -5.02 11.82 -0.97
C GLU A 36 -5.72 10.48 -1.24
N ILE A 37 -6.99 10.36 -0.84
CA ILE A 37 -7.79 9.16 -1.14
C ILE A 37 -7.95 8.98 -2.65
N ILE A 38 -8.29 10.04 -3.39
CA ILE A 38 -8.46 9.95 -4.85
C ILE A 38 -7.15 9.54 -5.52
N VAL A 39 -6.04 10.19 -5.18
CA VAL A 39 -4.72 9.85 -5.73
C VAL A 39 -4.36 8.39 -5.45
N ALA A 40 -4.57 7.92 -4.22
CA ALA A 40 -4.30 6.52 -3.87
C ALA A 40 -5.16 5.53 -4.69
N GLN A 41 -6.43 5.87 -4.99
CA GLN A 41 -7.28 5.02 -5.83
C GLN A 41 -6.80 5.00 -7.29
N GLU A 42 -6.36 6.14 -7.83
CA GLU A 42 -5.81 6.22 -9.19
C GLU A 42 -4.52 5.40 -9.32
N GLU A 43 -3.61 5.50 -8.35
CA GLU A 43 -2.38 4.69 -8.29
C GLU A 43 -2.68 3.18 -8.17
N MET A 44 -3.67 2.81 -7.36
CA MET A 44 -4.13 1.42 -7.25
C MET A 44 -4.71 0.89 -8.57
N GLN A 45 -5.44 1.73 -9.31
CA GLN A 45 -5.97 1.38 -10.63
C GLN A 45 -4.82 1.12 -11.61
N GLU A 46 -3.84 2.03 -11.70
CA GLU A 46 -2.68 1.88 -12.57
C GLU A 46 -1.90 0.59 -12.25
N LEU A 47 -1.65 0.34 -10.97
CA LEU A 47 -0.99 -0.90 -10.53
C LEU A 47 -1.79 -2.14 -10.94
N SER A 48 -3.12 -2.11 -10.81
CA SER A 48 -3.97 -3.23 -11.20
C SER A 48 -3.87 -3.53 -12.71
N GLU A 49 -3.79 -2.50 -13.54
CA GLU A 49 -3.64 -2.63 -14.99
C GLU A 49 -2.28 -3.21 -15.35
N GLN A 50 -1.20 -2.77 -14.68
CA GLN A 50 0.13 -3.32 -14.87
C GLN A 50 0.20 -4.81 -14.50
N LEU A 51 -0.42 -5.20 -13.38
CA LEU A 51 -0.48 -6.60 -12.94
C LEU A 51 -1.35 -7.45 -13.87
N ALA A 52 -2.44 -6.90 -14.41
CA ALA A 52 -3.31 -7.58 -15.36
C ALA A 52 -2.63 -7.84 -16.72
N GLN A 53 -1.65 -7.01 -17.11
CA GLN A 53 -0.88 -7.14 -18.35
C GLN A 53 0.30 -8.13 -18.26
N GLY A 54 0.33 -8.98 -17.23
CA GLY A 54 1.36 -10.00 -17.03
C GLY A 54 1.59 -10.93 -18.23
N PRO A 55 2.75 -11.63 -18.28
CA PRO A 55 3.30 -12.28 -19.47
C PRO A 55 2.39 -13.35 -20.14
N ASP A 56 1.38 -13.85 -19.45
CA ASP A 56 0.50 -14.91 -19.95
C ASP A 56 -0.62 -14.39 -20.89
N SER A 57 -0.86 -13.08 -20.96
CA SER A 57 -1.92 -12.52 -21.83
C SER A 57 -1.61 -12.60 -23.34
N LYS A 58 -0.40 -12.99 -23.74
CA LYS A 58 -0.01 -13.14 -25.16
C LYS A 58 0.09 -14.59 -25.67
N ALA A 59 -0.12 -15.61 -24.82
CA ALA A 59 0.06 -17.02 -25.22
C ALA A 59 -1.22 -17.72 -25.74
N GLY A 60 -2.37 -17.02 -25.80
CA GLY A 60 -3.67 -17.64 -26.09
C GLY A 60 -4.25 -17.45 -27.51
N THR A 61 -3.57 -16.74 -28.41
CA THR A 61 -4.10 -16.44 -29.76
C THR A 61 -3.16 -16.87 -30.89
N SER A 62 -2.70 -18.12 -30.84
CA SER A 62 -2.17 -18.81 -32.03
C SER A 62 -2.67 -20.25 -32.05
N GLY A 63 -3.95 -20.42 -32.39
CA GLY A 63 -4.64 -21.70 -32.48
C GLY A 63 -5.78 -21.63 -33.49
N THR A 64 -5.48 -21.20 -34.71
CA THR A 64 -6.38 -21.36 -35.86
C THR A 64 -5.54 -21.75 -37.06
N SER A 65 -5.54 -23.04 -37.39
CA SER A 65 -5.45 -23.62 -38.73
C SER A 65 -5.68 -25.12 -38.63
#